data_AF-A0A943JR82-F1
#
_entry.id   AF-A0A943JR82-F1
#
_cell.length_a   1.000
_cell.length_b   1.000
_cell.length_c   1.000
_cell.angle_alpha   90.00
_cell.angle_beta   90.00
_cell.angle_gamma   90.00
#
_symmetry.space_group_name_H-M   'P 1'
#
loop_
_entity.id
_entity.type
_entity.pdbx_description
1 polymer ?
#
loop_
_entity_poly.entity_id
_entity_poly.type
_entity_poly.pdbx_seq_one_letter_code
_entity_poly.pdbx_strand_id
1 'polypeptide(L)'
;MHLKEENGRKKGFLMLSVFFIITLIMGILFIGYRIVYSKGKRIISYLEGQKLNIDRENIETIVYSELYKIDLGINEGKFENSLDYFARSKEIKRVWENKDGTILTSNGGYKIRKILYEGKEIYRAGNGNFYSKLVTTLKNGRVKNSFKIELEKNIENREIKLKFIAKVVLEYKFQNINLEAPDLEKIEEVVVSKYV
;
A
#
# COMPACT_ATOMS: atom_id res chain seq x y z
N MET A 1 -40.71 60.55 51.55
CA MET A 1 -39.56 60.18 50.70
C MET A 1 -39.13 58.71 50.85
N HIS A 2 -39.53 57.99 51.91
CA HIS A 2 -39.08 56.61 52.19
C HIS A 2 -39.78 55.47 51.41
N LEU A 3 -41.00 55.64 50.89
CA LEU A 3 -41.72 54.57 50.17
C LEU A 3 -41.13 54.23 48.78
N LYS A 4 -40.36 55.15 48.17
CA LYS A 4 -39.78 54.98 46.83
C LYS A 4 -38.45 54.20 46.87
N GLU A 5 -37.68 54.34 47.94
CA GLU A 5 -36.42 53.62 48.17
C GLU A 5 -36.64 52.13 48.48
N GLU A 6 -37.71 51.80 49.20
CA GLU A 6 -38.02 50.42 49.57
C GLU A 6 -38.37 49.56 48.33
N ASN A 7 -39.12 50.13 47.39
CA ASN A 7 -39.42 49.50 46.10
C ASN A 7 -38.20 49.41 45.18
N GLY A 8 -37.28 50.39 45.24
CA GLY A 8 -36.00 50.35 44.52
C GLY A 8 -35.08 49.24 45.03
N ARG A 9 -34.98 49.07 46.36
CA ARG A 9 -34.24 47.98 47.01
C ARG A 9 -34.80 46.60 46.65
N LYS A 10 -36.13 46.42 46.67
CA LYS A 10 -36.79 45.16 46.26
C LYS A 10 -36.55 44.83 44.79
N LYS A 11 -36.63 45.82 43.88
CA LYS A 11 -36.31 45.64 42.45
C LYS A 11 -34.83 45.33 42.21
N GLY A 12 -33.93 45.99 42.93
CA GLY A 12 -32.49 45.72 42.87
C GLY A 12 -32.15 44.30 43.35
N PHE A 13 -32.76 43.85 44.45
CA PHE A 13 -32.61 42.48 44.95
C PHE A 13 -33.15 41.42 43.95
N LEU A 14 -34.30 41.70 43.32
CA LEU A 14 -34.87 40.84 42.28
C LEU A 14 -33.93 40.74 41.06
N MET A 15 -33.40 41.87 40.59
CA MET A 15 -32.41 41.92 39.49
C MET A 15 -31.15 41.12 39.83
N LEU A 16 -30.60 41.29 41.03
CA LEU A 16 -29.41 40.56 41.48
C LEU A 16 -29.66 39.04 41.53
N SER A 17 -30.84 38.65 42.03
CA SER A 17 -31.25 37.24 42.13
C SER A 17 -31.40 36.62 40.75
N VAL A 18 -32.06 37.32 39.81
CA VAL A 18 -32.20 36.87 38.41
C VAL A 18 -30.84 36.76 37.72
N PHE A 19 -29.94 37.73 37.92
CA PHE A 19 -28.58 37.67 37.39
C PHE A 19 -27.81 36.46 37.92
N PHE A 20 -27.93 36.18 39.22
CA PHE A 20 -27.29 35.03 39.85
C PHE A 20 -27.82 33.70 39.28
N ILE A 21 -29.14 33.59 39.09
CA ILE A 21 -29.79 32.41 38.49
C ILE A 21 -29.31 32.21 37.05
N ILE A 22 -29.30 33.26 36.22
CA ILE A 22 -28.83 33.17 34.82
C ILE A 22 -27.37 32.74 34.77
N THR A 23 -26.52 33.33 35.61
CA THR A 23 -25.09 32.98 35.69
C THR A 23 -24.90 31.52 36.10
N LEU A 24 -25.68 31.03 37.06
CA LEU A 24 -25.64 29.65 37.51
C LEU A 24 -26.08 28.67 36.41
N ILE A 25 -27.17 28.96 35.69
CA ILE A 25 -27.65 28.15 34.57
C ILE A 25 -26.60 28.12 33.45
N MET A 26 -26.05 29.28 33.07
CA MET A 26 -25.00 29.37 32.05
C MET A 26 -23.73 28.62 32.46
N GLY A 27 -23.34 28.70 33.72
CA GLY A 27 -22.20 27.96 34.26
C GLY A 27 -22.39 26.45 34.17
N ILE A 28 -23.57 25.94 34.56
CA ILE A 28 -23.90 24.51 34.46
C ILE A 28 -23.91 24.05 33.00
N LEU A 29 -24.52 24.83 32.10
CA LEU A 29 -24.54 24.54 30.66
C LEU A 29 -23.14 24.51 30.06
N PHE A 30 -22.28 25.47 30.44
CA PHE A 30 -20.90 25.54 29.95
C PHE A 30 -20.06 24.34 30.43
N ILE A 31 -20.21 23.96 31.70
CA ILE A 31 -19.55 22.77 32.26
C ILE A 31 -20.05 21.51 31.56
N GLY A 32 -21.38 21.38 31.40
CA GLY A 32 -21.99 20.26 30.68
C GLY A 32 -21.50 20.13 29.24
N TYR A 33 -21.49 21.24 28.49
CA TYR A 33 -20.97 21.30 27.13
C TYR A 33 -19.49 20.87 27.06
N ARG A 34 -18.65 21.39 27.96
CA ARG A 34 -17.22 21.04 27.99
C ARG A 34 -17.00 19.55 28.26
N ILE A 35 -17.79 18.96 29.15
CA ILE A 35 -17.73 17.52 29.47
C ILE A 35 -18.15 16.70 28.24
N VAL A 36 -19.30 17.01 27.63
CA VAL A 36 -19.82 16.28 26.46
C VAL A 36 -18.86 16.40 25.28
N TYR A 37 -18.36 17.60 24.99
CA TYR A 37 -17.42 17.84 23.90
C TYR A 37 -16.09 17.09 24.10
N SER A 38 -15.54 17.10 25.32
CA SER A 38 -14.33 16.35 25.66
C SER A 38 -14.51 14.84 25.50
N LYS A 39 -15.63 14.30 25.99
CA LYS A 39 -15.98 12.88 25.81
C LYS A 39 -16.17 12.52 24.34
N GLY A 40 -16.85 13.38 23.57
CA GLY A 40 -17.04 13.21 22.12
C GLY A 40 -15.71 13.11 21.37
N LYS A 41 -14.77 14.01 21.65
CA LYS A 41 -13.41 13.95 21.06
C LYS A 41 -12.68 12.64 21.38
N ARG A 42 -12.78 12.16 22.63
CA ARG A 42 -12.16 10.89 23.03
C ARG A 42 -12.77 9.70 22.30
N ILE A 43 -14.09 9.70 22.12
CA ILE A 43 -14.80 8.64 21.38
C ILE A 43 -14.38 8.65 19.91
N ILE A 44 -14.36 9.81 19.25
CA ILE A 44 -13.93 9.93 17.86
C ILE A 44 -12.49 9.43 17.71
N SER A 45 -11.58 9.89 18.56
CA SER A 45 -10.17 9.46 18.53
C SER A 45 -10.02 7.95 18.79
N TYR A 46 -10.83 7.38 19.69
CA TYR A 46 -10.83 5.95 19.95
C TYR A 46 -11.34 5.14 18.75
N LEU A 47 -12.43 5.59 18.11
CA LEU A 47 -12.99 4.97 16.90
C LEU A 47 -12.01 5.08 15.72
N GLU A 48 -11.35 6.22 15.55
CA GLU A 48 -10.29 6.41 14.55
C GLU A 48 -9.11 5.45 14.82
N GLY A 49 -8.70 5.30 16.08
CA GLY A 49 -7.67 4.34 16.48
C GLY A 49 -8.05 2.90 16.19
N GLN A 50 -9.30 2.49 16.49
CA GLN A 50 -9.79 1.16 16.14
C GLN A 50 -9.79 0.93 14.62
N LYS A 51 -10.26 1.91 13.85
CA LYS A 51 -10.25 1.83 12.38
C LYS A 51 -8.84 1.65 11.84
N LEU A 52 -7.85 2.39 12.36
CA LEU A 52 -6.44 2.25 11.98
C LEU A 52 -5.88 0.86 12.31
N ASN A 53 -6.28 0.28 13.44
CA ASN A 53 -5.86 -1.08 13.81
C ASN A 53 -6.46 -2.14 12.86
N ILE A 54 -7.75 -2.03 12.53
CA ILE A 54 -8.41 -2.93 11.57
C ILE A 54 -7.75 -2.82 10.18
N ASP A 55 -7.50 -1.59 9.72
CA ASP A 55 -6.77 -1.33 8.47
C ASP A 55 -5.40 -2.02 8.49
N ARG A 56 -4.68 -1.92 9.61
CA ARG A 56 -3.37 -2.56 9.77
C ARG A 56 -3.45 -4.08 9.71
N GLU A 57 -4.35 -4.70 10.46
CA GLU A 57 -4.53 -6.16 10.47
C GLU A 57 -4.94 -6.69 9.08
N ASN A 58 -5.79 -5.96 8.38
CA ASN A 58 -6.19 -6.29 7.01
C ASN A 58 -4.99 -6.19 6.04
N ILE A 59 -4.18 -5.14 6.14
CA ILE A 59 -2.95 -5.00 5.33
C ILE A 59 -1.98 -6.14 5.62
N GLU A 60 -1.72 -6.43 6.91
CA GLU A 60 -0.84 -7.52 7.31
C GLU A 60 -1.34 -8.85 6.72
N THR A 61 -2.63 -9.15 6.84
CA THR A 61 -3.25 -10.37 6.28
C THR A 61 -3.05 -10.47 4.76
N ILE A 62 -3.30 -9.38 4.02
CA ILE A 62 -3.12 -9.36 2.56
C ILE A 62 -1.65 -9.57 2.19
N VAL A 63 -0.73 -8.89 2.88
CA VAL A 63 0.72 -9.01 2.65
C VAL A 63 1.20 -10.42 2.95
N TYR A 64 0.82 -11.00 4.09
CA TYR A 64 1.18 -12.37 4.46
C TYR A 64 0.65 -13.39 3.44
N SER A 65 -0.62 -13.27 3.04
CA SER A 65 -1.21 -14.12 1.99
C SER A 65 -0.40 -14.05 0.70
N GLU A 66 0.00 -12.85 0.27
CA GLU A 66 0.73 -12.68 -0.98
C GLU A 66 2.16 -13.22 -0.89
N LEU A 67 2.89 -12.92 0.19
CA LEU A 67 4.24 -13.46 0.43
C LEU A 67 4.22 -14.99 0.55
N TYR A 68 3.18 -15.56 1.16
CA TYR A 68 3.01 -17.01 1.26
C TYR A 68 2.87 -17.67 -0.12
N LYS A 69 2.09 -17.08 -1.03
CA LYS A 69 2.00 -17.58 -2.42
C LYS A 69 3.34 -17.52 -3.15
N ILE A 70 4.11 -16.46 -2.92
CA ILE A 70 5.46 -16.32 -3.47
C ILE A 70 6.37 -17.45 -2.97
N ASP A 71 6.34 -17.71 -1.67
CA ASP A 71 7.15 -18.76 -1.03
C ASP A 71 6.79 -20.16 -1.55
N LEU A 72 5.50 -20.46 -1.68
CA LEU A 72 5.00 -21.71 -2.29
C LEU A 72 5.52 -21.89 -3.73
N GLY A 73 5.57 -20.83 -4.52
CA GLY A 73 6.15 -20.87 -5.86
C GLY A 73 7.63 -21.23 -5.83
N ILE A 74 8.42 -20.56 -4.97
CA ILE A 74 9.88 -20.77 -4.90
C ILE A 74 10.23 -22.15 -4.35
N ASN A 75 9.65 -22.52 -3.21
CA ASN A 75 10.07 -23.69 -2.44
C ASN A 75 9.36 -24.96 -2.87
N GLU A 76 8.06 -24.88 -3.16
CA GLU A 76 7.25 -26.06 -3.47
C GLU A 76 6.99 -26.25 -4.97
N GLY A 77 7.40 -25.30 -5.81
CA GLY A 77 7.12 -25.34 -7.24
C GLY A 77 5.63 -25.22 -7.57
N LYS A 78 4.83 -24.67 -6.65
CA LYS A 78 3.39 -24.44 -6.82
C LYS A 78 3.16 -23.01 -7.29
N PHE A 79 3.25 -22.81 -8.60
CA PHE A 79 3.24 -21.48 -9.21
C PHE A 79 1.84 -20.97 -9.54
N GLU A 80 0.80 -21.77 -9.29
CA GLU A 80 -0.58 -21.30 -9.35
C GLU A 80 -0.76 -20.20 -8.29
N ASN A 81 -0.75 -18.93 -8.75
CA ASN A 81 -0.88 -17.70 -7.97
C ASN A 81 0.41 -17.14 -7.31
N SER A 82 1.62 -17.62 -7.64
CA SER A 82 2.89 -17.06 -7.12
C SER A 82 3.40 -15.87 -7.92
N LEU A 83 4.59 -15.33 -7.60
CA LEU A 83 5.31 -14.45 -8.51
C LEU A 83 5.53 -15.19 -9.84
N ASP A 84 4.89 -14.71 -10.90
CA ASP A 84 4.84 -15.31 -12.25
C ASP A 84 6.18 -15.40 -12.98
N TYR A 85 7.26 -14.98 -12.31
CA TYR A 85 8.59 -14.95 -12.86
C TYR A 85 9.40 -16.20 -12.49
N PHE A 86 9.10 -16.81 -11.35
CA PHE A 86 9.71 -18.08 -10.96
C PHE A 86 9.11 -19.18 -11.81
N ALA A 87 9.85 -19.59 -12.84
CA ALA A 87 9.54 -20.79 -13.59
C ALA A 87 10.80 -21.64 -13.58
N ARG A 88 10.93 -22.49 -12.54
CA ARG A 88 11.86 -23.64 -12.56
C ARG A 88 11.39 -24.69 -13.58
N SER A 89 10.10 -24.70 -13.91
CA SER A 89 9.51 -25.57 -14.93
C SER A 89 9.44 -24.87 -16.28
N LYS A 90 9.81 -25.59 -17.36
CA LYS A 90 9.65 -25.15 -18.76
C LYS A 90 8.18 -25.00 -19.19
N GLU A 91 7.26 -25.55 -18.41
CA GLU A 91 5.82 -25.56 -18.73
C GLU A 91 5.11 -24.27 -18.27
N ILE A 92 5.75 -23.47 -17.43
CA ILE A 92 5.14 -22.31 -16.79
C ILE A 92 5.54 -21.04 -17.53
N LYS A 93 4.53 -20.32 -18.03
CA LYS A 93 4.72 -19.09 -18.80
C LYS A 93 5.23 -17.98 -17.89
N ARG A 94 6.50 -17.61 -18.06
CA ARG A 94 7.06 -16.37 -17.51
C ARG A 94 6.31 -15.17 -18.06
N VAL A 95 6.18 -14.11 -17.26
CA VAL A 95 5.69 -12.83 -17.79
C VAL A 95 6.69 -12.31 -18.79
N TRP A 96 6.32 -12.35 -20.06
CA TRP A 96 7.06 -11.78 -21.16
C TRP A 96 6.08 -10.99 -22.02
N GLU A 97 6.45 -9.77 -22.40
CA GLU A 97 5.85 -9.13 -23.58
C GLU A 97 6.17 -9.94 -24.87
N ASN A 98 5.16 -10.20 -25.69
CA ASN A 98 5.42 -10.72 -27.03
C ASN A 98 6.16 -9.68 -27.87
N LYS A 99 6.72 -10.10 -29.01
CA LYS A 99 7.40 -9.21 -29.98
C LYS A 99 6.52 -8.01 -30.37
N ASP A 100 5.21 -8.19 -30.35
CA ASP A 100 4.20 -7.20 -30.74
C ASP A 100 3.76 -6.28 -29.57
N GLY A 101 4.42 -6.35 -28.41
CA GLY A 101 4.09 -5.52 -27.25
C GLY A 101 2.94 -6.05 -26.38
N THR A 102 2.40 -7.22 -26.69
CA THR A 102 1.33 -7.84 -25.87
C THR A 102 1.92 -8.54 -24.66
N ILE A 103 1.60 -8.11 -23.44
CA ILE A 103 2.02 -8.80 -22.21
C ILE A 103 1.39 -10.20 -22.18
N LEU A 104 2.20 -11.27 -22.18
CA LEU A 104 1.73 -12.63 -21.95
C LEU A 104 1.24 -12.73 -20.51
N THR A 105 0.05 -13.29 -20.37
CA THR A 105 -0.73 -13.38 -19.15
C THR A 105 0.08 -13.98 -18.00
N SER A 106 -0.03 -13.32 -16.86
CA SER A 106 0.46 -13.80 -15.58
C SER A 106 -0.70 -14.45 -14.82
N ASN A 107 -0.45 -15.59 -14.17
CA ASN A 107 -1.46 -16.29 -13.37
C ASN A 107 -1.62 -15.65 -11.99
N GLY A 108 -0.55 -15.10 -11.43
CA GLY A 108 -0.50 -14.39 -10.16
C GLY A 108 -0.87 -12.91 -10.22
N GLY A 109 -1.15 -12.35 -11.40
CA GLY A 109 -1.53 -10.94 -11.61
C GLY A 109 -0.37 -9.93 -11.61
N TYR A 110 0.89 -10.37 -11.57
CA TYR A 110 2.06 -9.50 -11.71
C TYR A 110 2.33 -9.08 -13.15
N LYS A 111 2.73 -7.82 -13.34
CA LYS A 111 3.10 -7.24 -14.63
C LYS A 111 4.53 -6.71 -14.59
N ILE A 112 5.26 -6.76 -15.70
CA ILE A 112 6.58 -6.11 -15.76
C ILE A 112 6.39 -4.60 -15.70
N ARG A 113 7.16 -3.93 -14.83
CA ARG A 113 7.26 -2.48 -14.72
C ARG A 113 8.46 -1.93 -15.48
N LYS A 114 9.65 -2.46 -15.22
CA LYS A 114 10.90 -2.10 -15.91
C LYS A 114 11.97 -3.17 -15.75
N ILE A 115 12.98 -3.13 -16.61
CA ILE A 115 14.15 -4.00 -16.55
C ILE A 115 15.42 -3.14 -16.59
N LEU A 116 16.34 -3.45 -15.69
CA LEU A 116 17.65 -2.84 -15.57
C LEU A 116 18.73 -3.83 -15.97
N TYR A 117 19.73 -3.37 -16.70
CA TYR A 117 20.99 -4.08 -16.96
C TYR A 117 22.14 -3.20 -16.49
N GLU A 118 23.01 -3.73 -15.63
CA GLU A 118 24.11 -2.96 -15.02
C GLU A 118 23.65 -1.62 -14.40
N GLY A 119 22.46 -1.62 -13.79
CA GLY A 119 21.85 -0.43 -13.18
C GLY A 119 21.19 0.55 -14.16
N LYS A 120 21.32 0.35 -15.47
CA LYS A 120 20.69 1.19 -16.51
C LYS A 120 19.35 0.60 -16.96
N GLU A 121 18.34 1.45 -17.09
CA GLU A 121 17.04 1.05 -17.63
C GLU A 121 17.14 0.72 -19.11
N ILE A 122 16.87 -0.53 -19.47
CA ILE A 122 16.87 -1.00 -20.85
C ILE A 122 15.45 -1.25 -21.38
N TYR A 123 14.49 -1.35 -20.47
CA TYR A 123 13.09 -1.52 -20.78
C TYR A 123 12.19 -0.94 -19.69
N ARG A 124 11.04 -0.42 -20.12
CA ARG A 124 9.93 0.02 -19.29
C ARG A 124 8.63 -0.45 -19.93
N ALA A 125 7.65 -0.82 -19.10
CA ALA A 125 6.33 -1.26 -19.53
C ALA A 125 5.74 -0.31 -20.57
N GLY A 126 5.22 -0.87 -21.67
CA GLY A 126 4.62 -0.10 -22.77
C GLY A 126 5.60 0.34 -23.86
N ASN A 127 6.91 0.16 -23.68
CA ASN A 127 7.90 0.48 -24.71
C ASN A 127 8.07 -0.62 -25.79
N GLY A 128 7.38 -1.75 -25.65
CA GLY A 128 7.43 -2.89 -26.58
C GLY A 128 8.83 -3.51 -26.74
N ASN A 129 8.88 -4.61 -27.48
CA ASN A 129 10.10 -5.19 -28.07
C ASN A 129 11.26 -5.48 -27.07
N PHE A 130 10.96 -5.77 -25.81
CA PHE A 130 12.03 -6.03 -24.82
C PHE A 130 12.82 -7.31 -25.12
N TYR A 131 12.18 -8.33 -25.73
CA TYR A 131 12.81 -9.62 -26.01
C TYR A 131 14.05 -9.46 -26.90
N SER A 132 13.94 -8.67 -27.99
CA SER A 132 15.07 -8.42 -28.88
C SER A 132 16.19 -7.65 -28.18
N LYS A 133 15.85 -6.67 -27.32
CA LYS A 133 16.80 -5.89 -26.53
C LYS A 133 17.58 -6.80 -25.58
N LEU A 134 16.90 -7.63 -24.80
CA LEU A 134 17.54 -8.56 -23.86
C LEU A 134 18.41 -9.59 -24.58
N VAL A 135 17.93 -10.21 -25.66
CA VAL A 135 18.74 -11.16 -26.44
C VAL A 135 19.98 -10.48 -27.01
N THR A 136 19.86 -9.24 -27.50
CA THR A 136 20.99 -8.47 -28.02
C THR A 136 22.00 -8.16 -26.92
N THR A 137 21.52 -7.75 -25.74
CA THR A 137 22.37 -7.52 -24.56
C THR A 137 23.09 -8.82 -24.16
N LEU A 138 22.40 -9.95 -24.12
CA LEU A 138 23.00 -11.25 -23.79
C LEU A 138 24.08 -11.66 -24.81
N LYS A 139 23.80 -11.51 -26.12
CA LYS A 139 24.76 -11.83 -27.19
C LYS A 139 26.01 -10.96 -27.15
N ASN A 140 25.86 -9.68 -26.79
CA ASN A 140 26.96 -8.73 -26.73
C ASN A 140 27.75 -8.80 -25.41
N GLY A 141 27.20 -9.49 -24.39
CA GLY A 141 27.84 -9.67 -23.10
C GLY A 141 29.15 -10.45 -23.23
N ARG A 142 30.23 -9.90 -22.71
CA ARG A 142 31.56 -10.53 -22.73
C ARG A 142 31.83 -11.42 -21.50
N VAL A 143 30.96 -11.31 -20.49
CA VAL A 143 31.07 -12.00 -19.19
C VAL A 143 29.67 -12.44 -18.74
N LYS A 144 29.48 -12.66 -17.43
CA LYS A 144 28.18 -12.90 -16.82
C LYS A 144 27.28 -11.66 -16.95
N ASN A 145 26.08 -11.86 -17.47
CA ASN A 145 25.06 -10.81 -17.59
C ASN A 145 24.09 -10.91 -16.41
N SER A 146 23.68 -9.78 -15.86
CA SER A 146 22.65 -9.73 -14.82
C SER A 146 21.59 -8.69 -15.14
N PHE A 147 20.33 -9.10 -15.06
CA PHE A 147 19.17 -8.23 -15.21
C PHE A 147 18.42 -8.13 -13.90
N LYS A 148 17.99 -6.92 -13.54
CA LYS A 148 17.05 -6.68 -12.46
C LYS A 148 15.69 -6.34 -13.04
N ILE A 149 14.67 -7.08 -12.65
CA ILE A 149 13.33 -7.02 -13.21
C ILE A 149 12.40 -6.57 -12.11
N GLU A 150 11.74 -5.44 -12.32
CA GLU A 150 10.70 -4.96 -11.43
C GLU A 150 9.35 -5.46 -11.94
N LEU A 151 8.65 -6.19 -11.08
CA LEU A 151 7.29 -6.67 -11.29
C LEU A 151 6.37 -5.89 -10.37
N GLU A 152 5.19 -5.53 -10.87
CA GLU A 152 4.16 -4.85 -10.09
C GLU A 152 2.84 -5.59 -10.08
N LYS A 153 2.16 -5.57 -8.94
CA LYS A 153 0.79 -6.07 -8.77
C LYS A 153 0.01 -5.10 -7.91
N ASN A 154 -1.19 -4.77 -8.34
CA ASN A 154 -2.11 -3.94 -7.59
C ASN A 154 -3.19 -4.84 -6.99
N ILE A 155 -3.40 -4.73 -5.68
CA ILE A 155 -4.48 -5.40 -4.96
C ILE A 155 -5.42 -4.31 -4.45
N GLU A 156 -6.65 -4.32 -4.95
CA GLU A 156 -7.68 -3.35 -4.59
C GLU A 156 -8.87 -4.05 -3.94
N ASN A 157 -9.26 -3.57 -2.77
CA ASN A 157 -10.56 -3.82 -2.15
C ASN A 157 -11.22 -2.46 -1.87
N ARG A 158 -12.50 -2.45 -1.48
CA ARG A 158 -13.30 -1.25 -1.18
C ARG A 158 -12.63 -0.27 -0.23
N GLU A 159 -11.79 -0.76 0.69
CA GLU A 159 -11.18 0.04 1.75
C GLU A 159 -9.65 0.22 1.60
N ILE A 160 -9.00 -0.67 0.86
CA ILE A 160 -7.53 -0.77 0.83
C ILE A 160 -7.07 -0.97 -0.60
N LYS A 161 -6.13 -0.13 -1.02
CA LYS A 161 -5.40 -0.27 -2.28
C LYS A 161 -3.91 -0.44 -1.97
N LEU A 162 -3.36 -1.60 -2.33
CA LEU A 162 -1.95 -1.95 -2.11
C LEU A 162 -1.26 -2.19 -3.44
N LYS A 163 -0.05 -1.65 -3.57
CA LYS A 163 0.85 -1.90 -4.67
C LYS A 163 2.03 -2.75 -4.18
N PHE A 164 2.18 -3.91 -4.77
CA PHE A 164 3.33 -4.80 -4.57
C PHE A 164 4.33 -4.54 -5.68
N ILE A 165 5.60 -4.36 -5.32
CA ILE A 165 6.72 -4.27 -6.25
C ILE A 165 7.73 -5.35 -5.86
N ALA A 166 7.91 -6.35 -6.72
CA ALA A 166 8.91 -7.38 -6.54
C ALA A 166 10.10 -7.11 -7.47
N LYS A 167 11.31 -7.22 -6.94
CA LYS A 167 12.57 -7.13 -7.69
C LYS A 167 13.15 -8.52 -7.81
N VAL A 168 13.25 -9.01 -9.04
CA VAL A 168 13.84 -10.30 -9.36
C VAL A 168 15.13 -10.08 -10.12
N VAL A 169 16.18 -10.78 -9.72
CA VAL A 169 17.47 -10.77 -10.41
C VAL A 169 17.60 -12.06 -11.20
N LEU A 170 17.84 -11.90 -12.49
CA LEU A 170 18.26 -12.98 -13.36
C LEU A 170 19.75 -12.86 -13.68
N GLU A 171 20.45 -13.99 -13.63
CA GLU A 171 21.85 -14.07 -13.99
C GLU A 171 22.04 -15.12 -15.08
N TYR A 172 22.82 -14.75 -16.09
CA TYR A 172 23.15 -15.58 -17.24
C TYR A 172 24.67 -15.69 -17.32
N LYS A 173 25.19 -16.92 -17.37
CA LYS A 173 26.60 -17.16 -17.67
C LYS A 173 26.90 -16.74 -19.11
N PHE A 174 28.18 -16.51 -19.38
CA PHE A 174 28.65 -16.21 -20.73
C PHE A 174 28.15 -17.29 -21.72
N GLN A 175 27.69 -16.87 -22.90
CA GLN A 175 27.04 -17.68 -23.95
C GLN A 175 25.60 -18.16 -23.67
N ASN A 176 25.07 -18.04 -22.45
CA ASN A 176 23.67 -18.32 -22.22
C ASN A 176 22.80 -17.16 -22.74
N ILE A 177 22.21 -17.38 -23.93
CA ILE A 177 21.30 -16.43 -24.59
C ILE A 177 19.82 -16.82 -24.45
N ASN A 178 19.52 -17.91 -23.73
CA ASN A 178 18.15 -18.38 -23.57
C ASN A 178 17.46 -17.64 -22.42
N LEU A 179 16.65 -16.62 -22.76
CA LEU A 179 15.91 -15.82 -21.78
C LEU A 179 14.99 -16.64 -20.87
N GLU A 180 14.49 -17.77 -21.35
CA GLU A 180 13.60 -18.64 -20.59
C GLU A 180 14.35 -19.53 -19.58
N ALA A 181 15.69 -19.55 -19.63
CA ALA A 181 16.52 -20.42 -18.80
C ALA A 181 17.75 -19.68 -18.25
N PRO A 182 17.59 -18.72 -17.33
CA PRO A 182 18.67 -18.10 -16.58
C PRO A 182 19.41 -19.14 -15.73
N ASP A 183 20.71 -18.94 -15.54
CA ASP A 183 21.54 -19.78 -14.69
C ASP A 183 21.22 -19.60 -13.19
N LEU A 184 20.80 -18.39 -12.81
CA LEU A 184 20.32 -18.08 -11.47
C LEU A 184 19.14 -17.13 -11.54
N GLU A 185 18.17 -17.37 -10.67
CA GLU A 185 17.03 -16.51 -10.44
C GLU A 185 16.85 -16.33 -8.93
N LYS A 186 16.69 -15.09 -8.48
CA LYS A 186 16.51 -14.75 -7.05
C LYS A 186 15.61 -13.54 -6.87
N ILE A 187 14.79 -13.56 -5.81
CA ILE A 187 14.14 -12.34 -5.32
C ILE A 187 15.19 -11.51 -4.59
N GLU A 188 15.36 -10.27 -5.00
CA GLU A 188 16.19 -9.31 -4.27
C GLU A 188 15.37 -8.56 -3.22
N GLU A 189 14.14 -8.17 -3.55
CA GLU A 189 13.29 -7.36 -2.67
C GLU A 189 11.82 -7.51 -3.03
N VAL A 190 10.94 -7.45 -2.03
CA VAL A 190 9.50 -7.21 -2.23
C VAL A 190 9.08 -6.02 -1.38
N VAL A 191 8.58 -4.98 -2.02
CA VAL A 191 8.12 -3.74 -1.39
C VAL A 191 6.61 -3.66 -1.52
N VAL A 192 5.93 -3.29 -0.43
CA VAL A 192 4.48 -3.05 -0.42
C VAL A 192 4.22 -1.61 -0.04
N SER A 193 3.38 -0.92 -0.82
CA SER A 193 2.95 0.44 -0.52
C SER A 193 1.43 0.57 -0.62
N LYS A 194 0.83 1.30 0.34
CA LYS A 194 -0.55 1.77 0.24
C LYS A 194 -0.59 2.96 -0.71
N TYR A 195 -1.51 2.97 -1.66
CA TYR A 195 -1.78 4.14 -2.51
C TYR A 195 -3.23 4.61 -2.31
N VAL A 196 -3.46 5.90 -2.55
CA VAL A 196 -4.75 6.58 -2.35
C VAL A 196 -5.51 6.62 -3.67
#